data_AF-A0A6A8M9N2-F1
#
_entry.id   AF-A0A6A8M9N2-F1
#
_cell.length_a   1.000
_cell.length_b   1.000
_cell.length_c   1.000
_cell.angle_alpha   90.00
_cell.angle_beta   90.00
_cell.angle_gamma   90.00
#
_symmetry.space_group_name_H-M   'P 1'
#
loop_
_entity.id
_entity.type
_entity.pdbx_description
1 polymer ?
#
loop_
_entity_poly.entity_id
_entity_poly.type
_entity_poly.pdbx_seq_one_letter_code
_entity_poly.pdbx_strand_id
1 'polypeptide(L)' 'MRQIIEVLRLKHEVGLSHDRIARACGLSKGVVGKYVSQAQAKGITWPLPEDADEAWLEARLFPVKAPPSRFAEP' A
#
# COMPACT_ATOMS: atom_id res chain seq x y z
N MET A 1 -9.54 -3.00 -3.02
CA MET A 1 -8.94 -2.96 -4.39
C MET A 1 -7.72 -3.86 -4.34
N ARG A 2 -7.74 -5.02 -5.02
CA ARG A 2 -6.96 -6.30 -4.77
C ARG A 2 -5.42 -6.24 -4.80
N GLN A 3 -4.83 -5.10 -4.51
CA GLN A 3 -3.46 -4.77 -4.89
C GLN A 3 -2.59 -4.38 -3.68
N ILE A 4 -3.14 -4.03 -2.52
CA ILE A 4 -2.33 -3.70 -1.34
C ILE A 4 -1.70 -4.96 -0.75
N ILE A 5 -2.49 -6.02 -0.61
CA ILE A 5 -1.99 -7.32 -0.12
C ILE A 5 -0.88 -7.83 -1.05
N GLU A 6 -1.12 -7.76 -2.36
CA GLU A 6 -0.15 -8.21 -3.36
C GLU A 6 1.12 -7.34 -3.36
N VAL A 7 1.00 -6.01 -3.18
CA VAL A 7 2.15 -5.12 -3.02
C VAL A 7 3.00 -5.50 -1.81
N LEU A 8 2.37 -5.78 -0.67
CA LEU A 8 3.07 -6.19 0.56
C LEU A 8 3.72 -7.57 0.38
N ARG A 9 3.01 -8.51 -0.22
CA ARG A 9 3.55 -9.84 -0.53
C ARG A 9 4.76 -9.75 -1.45
N LEU A 10 4.65 -9.07 -2.61
CA LEU A 10 5.76 -8.92 -3.55
C LEU A 10 6.96 -8.18 -2.94
N LYS A 11 6.71 -7.27 -1.99
CA LYS A 11 7.78 -6.54 -1.30
C LYS A 11 8.50 -7.40 -0.26
N HIS A 12 7.75 -8.12 0.58
CA HIS A 12 8.29 -8.81 1.76
C HIS A 12 8.58 -10.29 1.52
N GLU A 13 7.75 -10.99 0.73
CA GLU A 13 7.94 -12.41 0.39
C GLU A 13 8.93 -12.59 -0.76
N VAL A 14 8.80 -11.77 -1.81
CA VAL A 14 9.63 -11.89 -3.03
C VAL A 14 10.82 -10.93 -3.02
N GLY A 15 10.75 -9.82 -2.27
CA GLY A 15 11.84 -8.83 -2.20
C GLY A 15 11.94 -7.91 -3.43
N LEU A 16 10.85 -7.69 -4.16
CA LEU A 16 10.87 -6.88 -5.39
C LEU A 16 11.03 -5.37 -5.10
N SER A 17 11.67 -4.68 -6.06
CA SER A 17 11.74 -3.22 -6.09
C SER A 17 10.37 -2.60 -6.40
N HIS A 18 10.12 -1.37 -5.92
CA HIS A 18 8.85 -0.67 -6.13
C HIS A 18 8.43 -0.55 -7.62
N ASP A 19 9.40 -0.46 -8.54
CA ASP A 19 9.13 -0.43 -9.99
C ASP A 19 8.59 -1.76 -10.51
N ARG A 20 9.16 -2.89 -10.09
CA ARG A 20 8.66 -4.22 -10.50
C ARG A 20 7.30 -4.51 -9.92
N ILE A 21 7.08 -4.13 -8.66
CA ILE A 21 5.78 -4.26 -8.00
C ILE A 21 4.73 -3.41 -8.74
N ALA A 22 5.06 -2.15 -9.07
CA ALA A 22 4.19 -1.26 -9.84
C ALA A 22 3.75 -1.91 -11.16
N ARG A 23 4.68 -2.49 -11.93
CA ARG A 23 4.37 -3.18 -13.19
C ARG A 23 3.52 -4.43 -12.99
N ALA A 24 3.83 -5.25 -12.00
CA ALA A 24 3.09 -6.48 -11.71
C ALA A 24 1.63 -6.20 -11.27
N CYS A 25 1.43 -5.06 -10.61
CA CYS A 25 0.17 -4.65 -9.99
C CYS A 25 -0.58 -3.60 -10.83
N GLY A 26 -0.05 -3.18 -11.98
CA GLY A 26 -0.63 -2.08 -12.78
C GLY A 26 -0.76 -0.75 -12.01
N LEU A 27 0.07 -0.54 -10.97
CA LEU A 27 0.06 0.65 -10.12
C LEU A 27 1.18 1.61 -10.51
N SER A 28 1.01 2.89 -10.18
CA SER A 28 2.11 3.85 -10.25
C SER A 28 3.13 3.59 -9.13
N LYS A 29 4.43 3.74 -9.43
CA LYS A 29 5.54 3.62 -8.45
C LYS A 29 5.31 4.45 -7.18
N GLY A 30 4.71 5.63 -7.31
CA GLY A 30 4.37 6.50 -6.17
C GLY A 30 3.28 5.91 -5.26
N VAL A 31 2.30 5.20 -5.82
CA VAL A 31 1.26 4.51 -5.05
C VAL A 31 1.87 3.34 -4.29
N VAL A 32 2.69 2.52 -4.95
CA VAL A 32 3.44 1.43 -4.31
C VAL A 32 4.30 1.96 -3.16
N GLY A 33 5.05 3.05 -3.40
CA GLY A 33 5.86 3.69 -2.36
C GLY A 33 5.01 4.17 -1.18
N LYS A 34 3.85 4.79 -1.43
CA LYS A 34 2.92 5.18 -0.36
C LYS A 34 2.44 3.97 0.45
N TYR A 35 2.03 2.88 -0.19
CA TYR A 35 1.55 1.68 0.50
C TYR A 35 2.65 1.06 1.36
N VAL A 36 3.84 0.86 0.80
CA VAL A 36 4.97 0.27 1.51
C VAL A 36 5.44 1.16 2.68
N SER A 37 5.47 2.48 2.50
CA SER A 37 5.85 3.41 3.58
C SER A 37 4.80 3.47 4.68
N GLN A 38 3.51 3.52 4.33
CA GLN A 38 2.42 3.50 5.33
C GLN A 38 2.39 2.18 6.09
N ALA A 39 2.59 1.05 5.42
CA ALA A 39 2.64 -0.25 6.05
C ALA A 39 3.78 -0.33 7.06
N GLN A 40 4.99 0.11 6.68
CA GLN A 40 6.12 0.22 7.59
C GLN A 40 5.84 1.17 8.77
N ALA A 41 5.26 2.34 8.51
CA ALA A 41 4.92 3.31 9.55
C ALA A 41 3.87 2.78 10.55
N LYS A 42 2.98 1.90 10.09
CA LYS A 42 1.97 1.22 10.91
C LYS A 42 2.49 -0.08 11.53
N GLY A 43 3.73 -0.48 11.24
CA GLY A 43 4.29 -1.75 11.69
C GLY A 43 3.58 -2.98 11.11
N ILE A 44 2.91 -2.83 9.95
CA ILE A 44 2.28 -3.94 9.25
C ILE A 44 3.40 -4.79 8.64
N THR A 45 3.50 -6.03 9.09
CA THR A 45 4.48 -7.00 8.61
C THR A 45 3.78 -8.07 7.77
N TRP A 46 4.57 -8.73 6.92
CA TRP A 46 4.17 -9.97 6.27
C TRP A 46 4.76 -11.15 7.07
N PRO A 47 4.04 -12.29 7.22
CA PRO A 47 2.71 -12.59 6.69
C PRO A 47 1.57 -11.89 7.45
N LEU A 48 0.55 -11.49 6.71
CA LEU A 48 -0.67 -10.91 7.27
C LEU A 48 -1.49 -11.98 8.03
N PRO A 49 -2.16 -11.63 9.14
CA PRO A 49 -3.09 -12.55 9.81
C PRO A 49 -4.30 -12.88 8.92
N GLU A 50 -4.99 -13.99 9.20
CA GLU A 50 -6.14 -14.45 8.42
C GLU A 50 -7.30 -13.45 8.33
N ASP A 51 -7.41 -12.54 9.31
CA ASP A 51 -8.41 -11.47 9.37
C ASP A 51 -7.95 -10.17 8.66
N ALA A 52 -6.71 -10.13 8.16
CA ALA A 52 -6.18 -8.96 7.45
C ALA A 52 -6.62 -8.97 5.98
N ASP A 53 -7.86 -8.54 5.80
CA ASP A 53 -8.40 -8.21 4.49
C ASP A 53 -7.90 -6.86 3.99
N GLU A 54 -8.14 -6.64 2.72
CA GLU A 54 -7.70 -5.44 2.05
C GLU A 54 -8.41 -4.18 2.55
N ALA A 55 -9.70 -4.29 2.91
CA ALA A 55 -10.44 -3.19 3.51
C ALA A 55 -9.85 -2.79 4.88
N TRP A 56 -9.36 -3.78 5.66
CA TRP A 56 -8.69 -3.55 6.93
C TRP A 56 -7.36 -2.83 6.73
N LEU A 57 -6.59 -3.23 5.71
CA LEU A 57 -5.35 -2.56 5.33
C LEU A 57 -5.61 -1.15 4.82
N GLU A 58 -6.57 -0.95 3.92
CA GLU A 58 -6.98 0.36 3.43
C GLU A 58 -7.37 1.27 4.61
N ALA A 59 -8.19 0.81 5.54
CA ALA A 59 -8.60 1.59 6.71
C ALA A 59 -7.43 1.95 7.65
N ARG A 60 -6.42 1.08 7.80
CA ARG A 60 -5.25 1.34 8.66
C ARG A 60 -4.20 2.21 7.98
N LEU A 61 -3.96 2.00 6.70
CA LEU A 61 -2.99 2.76 5.88
C LEU A 61 -3.53 4.14 5.52
N PHE A 62 -4.84 4.22 5.26
CA PHE A 62 -5.57 5.42 4.86
C PHE A 62 -6.80 5.57 5.75
N PRO A 63 -6.63 5.93 7.04
CA PRO A 63 -7.79 6.32 7.82
C PRO A 63 -8.45 7.48 7.09
N VAL A 64 -9.77 7.38 6.85
CA VAL A 64 -10.59 8.43 6.21
C VAL A 64 -10.51 9.67 7.09
N LYS A 65 -9.46 10.46 6.95
CA LYS A 65 -9.28 11.73 7.62
C LYS A 65 -9.05 12.78 6.55
N ALA A 66 -10.20 13.36 6.17
CA ALA A 66 -10.38 14.58 5.39
C ALA A 66 -9.86 14.54 3.94
N PRO A 67 -10.54 15.25 3.02
CA PRO A 67 -10.12 15.37 1.63
C PRO A 67 -8.68 15.89 1.55
N PRO A 68 -7.92 15.53 0.49
CA PRO A 68 -6.59 16.07 0.29
C PRO A 68 -6.69 17.58 0.09
N SER A 69 -6.42 18.36 1.15
CA SER A 69 -6.09 19.78 1.04
C SER A 69 -4.73 19.94 0.36
N ARG A 70 -4.67 19.66 -0.94
CA ARG A 70 -3.70 20.23 -1.89
C ARG A 70 -4.06 19.84 -3.33
N PHE A 71 -5.26 20.23 -3.80
CA PHE A 71 -5.31 20.77 -5.15
C PHE A 71 -4.80 22.20 -5.03
N ALA A 72 -3.53 22.37 -5.39
CA ALA A 72 -3.04 23.67 -5.80
C ALA A 72 -3.65 23.92 -7.17
N GLU A 73 -4.34 25.05 -7.36
CA GLU A 73 -4.63 25.73 -8.64
C GLU A 73 -5.61 26.90 -8.40
N PRO A 74 -5.50 28.06 -9.09
CA PRO A 74 -4.37 28.72 -9.75
C PRO A 74 -3.85 29.98 -9.00
#